data_AF-A0A1Y3AU51-F1
#
_entry.id   AF-A0A1Y3AU51-F1
#
_cell.length_a   1.000
_cell.length_b   1.000
_cell.length_c   1.000
_cell.angle_alpha   90.00
_cell.angle_beta   90.00
_cell.angle_gamma   90.00
#
_symmetry.space_group_name_H-M   'P 1'
#
loop_
_entity.id
_entity.type
_entity.pdbx_description
1 polymer ?
#
loop_
_entity_poly.entity_id
_entity_poly.type
_entity_poly.pdbx_seq_one_letter_code
_entity_poly.pdbx_strand_id
1 'polypeptide(L)'
;ENLLDALVQSDLPAELILRTHQKQAENELAAIDELEQKRKQEALRIKRQQKVITSTGVRLGGKDAKMLAKKFDDEIQGERYTYEPIKMPNVGPPCPTPRTIERKQYLQHVRVAGPSELAGGFFSIYPCQRALQEAIMDLTFIPRTMESN
;
A
#
# COMPACT_ATOMS: atom_id res chain seq x y z
N GLU A 1 -32.15 -9.45 -26.68
CA GLU A 1 -32.43 -10.90 -26.78
C GLU A 1 -33.15 -11.33 -28.06
N ASN A 2 -34.21 -10.65 -28.53
CA ASN A 2 -35.06 -11.21 -29.61
C ASN A 2 -34.43 -11.30 -31.02
N LEU A 3 -33.41 -10.51 -31.35
CA LEU A 3 -32.85 -10.48 -32.72
C LEU A 3 -32.06 -11.75 -33.06
N LEU A 4 -31.27 -12.26 -32.10
CA LEU A 4 -30.45 -13.45 -32.34
C LEU A 4 -31.33 -14.69 -32.50
N ASP A 5 -32.37 -14.83 -31.68
CA ASP A 5 -33.34 -15.92 -31.82
C ASP A 5 -34.11 -15.83 -33.13
N ALA A 6 -34.52 -14.64 -33.59
CA ALA A 6 -35.19 -14.48 -34.87
C ALA A 6 -34.30 -14.86 -36.07
N LEU A 7 -33.02 -14.50 -36.04
CA LEU A 7 -32.07 -14.87 -37.10
C LEU A 7 -31.73 -16.36 -37.12
N VAL A 8 -31.83 -17.04 -35.97
CA VAL A 8 -31.50 -18.46 -35.84
C VAL A 8 -32.71 -19.36 -36.09
N GLN A 9 -33.91 -18.94 -35.70
CA GLN A 9 -35.11 -19.79 -35.71
C GLN A 9 -36.08 -19.50 -36.86
N SER A 10 -35.95 -18.37 -37.56
CA SER A 10 -36.89 -18.01 -38.64
C SER A 10 -36.28 -18.16 -40.03
N ASP A 11 -37.05 -18.72 -40.96
CA ASP A 11 -36.65 -18.91 -42.37
C ASP A 11 -36.88 -17.65 -43.24
N LEU A 12 -37.00 -16.47 -42.61
CA LEU A 12 -37.18 -15.20 -43.31
C LEU A 12 -35.83 -14.64 -43.78
N PRO A 13 -35.77 -13.86 -44.87
CA PRO A 13 -34.53 -13.25 -45.32
C PRO A 13 -33.98 -12.31 -44.23
N ALA A 14 -32.68 -12.45 -43.94
CA ALA A 14 -32.00 -11.73 -42.86
C ALA A 14 -32.18 -10.20 -42.95
N GLU A 15 -32.25 -9.63 -44.16
CA GLU A 15 -32.47 -8.21 -44.38
C GLU A 15 -33.82 -7.72 -43.82
N LEU A 16 -34.88 -8.53 -43.96
CA LEU A 16 -36.20 -8.19 -43.44
C LEU A 16 -36.19 -8.22 -41.90
N ILE A 17 -35.54 -9.22 -41.30
CA ILE A 17 -35.41 -9.38 -39.84
C ILE A 17 -34.63 -8.20 -39.25
N LEU A 18 -33.55 -7.77 -39.90
CA LEU A 18 -32.78 -6.60 -39.46
C LEU A 18 -33.63 -5.32 -39.52
N ARG A 19 -34.40 -5.13 -40.60
CA ARG A 19 -35.24 -3.96 -40.79
C ARG A 19 -36.40 -3.89 -39.79
N THR A 20 -37.00 -5.02 -39.43
CA THR A 20 -38.07 -5.06 -38.42
C THR A 20 -37.51 -4.78 -37.03
N HIS A 21 -36.36 -5.35 -36.69
CA HIS A 21 -35.70 -5.09 -35.41
C HIS A 21 -35.19 -3.65 -35.27
N GLN A 22 -34.73 -3.02 -36.35
CA GLN A 22 -34.39 -1.59 -36.34
C GLN A 22 -35.61 -0.73 -35.99
N LYS A 23 -36.76 -0.97 -36.65
CA LYS A 23 -38.01 -0.26 -36.33
C LYS A 23 -38.51 -0.53 -34.91
N GLN A 24 -38.36 -1.76 -34.43
CA GLN A 24 -38.73 -2.11 -33.05
C GLN A 24 -37.83 -1.41 -32.04
N ALA A 25 -36.51 -1.40 -32.28
CA ALA A 25 -35.56 -0.69 -31.45
C ALA A 25 -35.84 0.82 -31.40
N GLU A 26 -36.18 1.44 -32.53
CA GLU A 26 -36.59 2.86 -32.59
C GLU A 26 -37.84 3.13 -31.73
N ASN A 27 -38.86 2.25 -31.82
CA ASN A 27 -40.08 2.37 -31.02
C ASN A 27 -39.83 2.14 -29.52
N GLU A 28 -38.97 1.18 -29.18
CA GLU A 28 -38.56 0.91 -27.80
C GLU A 28 -37.77 2.07 -27.21
N LEU A 29 -36.86 2.67 -27.98
CA LEU A 29 -36.12 3.87 -27.59
C LEU A 29 -37.06 5.05 -27.37
N ALA A 30 -38.03 5.28 -28.27
CA ALA A 30 -39.04 6.32 -28.09
C ALA A 30 -39.89 6.08 -26.82
N ALA A 31 -40.28 4.83 -26.55
CA ALA A 31 -41.00 4.47 -25.32
C ALA A 31 -40.13 4.66 -24.06
N ILE A 32 -38.83 4.34 -24.12
CA ILE A 32 -37.88 4.57 -23.04
C ILE A 32 -37.69 6.07 -22.78
N ASP A 33 -37.60 6.89 -23.82
CA ASP A 33 -37.48 8.35 -23.68
C ASP A 33 -38.73 8.96 -23.02
N GLU A 34 -39.93 8.51 -23.41
CA GLU A 34 -41.18 8.93 -22.76
C GLU A 34 -41.24 8.49 -21.28
N LEU A 35 -40.80 7.26 -20.98
CA LEU A 35 -40.72 6.74 -19.62
C LEU A 35 -39.64 7.46 -18.80
N GLU A 36 -38.52 7.82 -19.40
CA GLU A 36 -37.48 8.62 -18.75
C GLU A 36 -37.96 10.03 -18.45
N GLN A 37 -38.73 10.66 -19.35
CA GLN A 37 -39.32 11.97 -19.10
C GLN A 37 -40.32 11.92 -17.94
N LYS A 38 -41.17 10.89 -17.89
CA LYS A 38 -42.09 10.65 -16.75
C LYS A 38 -41.32 10.38 -15.45
N ARG A 39 -40.28 9.54 -15.47
CA ARG A 39 -39.41 9.27 -14.32
C ARG A 39 -38.62 10.49 -13.86
N LYS A 40 -38.18 11.36 -14.78
CA LYS A 40 -37.50 12.63 -14.43
C LYS A 40 -38.47 13.58 -13.74
N GLN A 41 -39.71 13.69 -14.20
CA GLN A 41 -40.77 14.48 -13.55
C GLN A 41 -41.11 13.94 -12.14
N GLU A 42 -41.19 12.62 -11.97
CA GLU A 42 -41.41 11.99 -10.65
C GLU A 42 -40.18 12.08 -9.73
N ALA A 43 -38.98 11.92 -10.27
CA ALA A 43 -37.73 12.01 -9.51
C ALA A 43 -37.45 13.43 -9.01
N LEU A 44 -37.90 14.48 -9.72
CA LEU A 44 -37.85 15.86 -9.23
C LEU A 44 -38.71 16.07 -7.96
N ARG A 45 -39.76 15.25 -7.75
CA ARG A 45 -40.57 15.28 -6.51
C ARG A 45 -39.90 14.54 -5.35
N ILE A 46 -39.03 13.57 -5.61
CA ILE A 46 -38.42 12.67 -4.60
C ILE A 46 -36.97 13.06 -4.23
N LYS A 47 -36.34 13.96 -4.99
CA LYS A 47 -34.90 14.35 -4.92
C LYS A 47 -34.43 15.13 -3.68
N ARG A 48 -35.09 15.03 -2.51
CA ARG A 48 -34.57 15.64 -1.27
C ARG A 48 -33.80 14.70 -0.33
N GLN A 49 -33.78 13.37 -0.50
CA GLN A 49 -33.23 12.51 0.57
C GLN A 49 -32.57 11.17 0.17
N GLN A 50 -31.92 11.01 -0.98
CA GLN A 50 -31.21 9.72 -1.23
C GLN A 50 -29.76 9.89 -1.69
N LYS A 51 -28.85 9.35 -0.87
CA LYS A 51 -27.44 9.11 -1.22
C LYS A 51 -27.41 8.12 -2.37
N VAL A 52 -26.69 8.47 -3.44
CA VAL A 52 -26.48 7.61 -4.60
C VAL A 52 -25.55 6.47 -4.20
N ILE A 53 -26.10 5.26 -4.07
CA ILE A 53 -25.33 4.04 -3.85
C ILE A 53 -25.01 3.46 -5.23
N THR A 54 -23.74 3.51 -5.64
CA THR A 54 -23.24 2.81 -6.83
C THR A 54 -23.12 1.33 -6.51
N SER A 55 -24.25 0.64 -6.56
CA SER A 55 -24.35 -0.82 -6.49
C SER A 55 -24.35 -1.36 -7.91
N THR A 56 -23.25 -1.95 -8.36
CA THR A 56 -23.27 -2.84 -9.53
C THR A 56 -24.43 -3.83 -9.36
N GLY A 57 -25.30 -3.98 -10.35
CA GLY A 57 -26.61 -4.66 -10.25
C GLY A 57 -26.60 -6.14 -9.86
N VAL A 58 -25.45 -6.71 -9.51
CA VAL A 58 -25.33 -8.04 -8.92
C VAL A 58 -25.08 -7.86 -7.42
N ARG A 59 -26.09 -8.16 -6.61
CA ARG A 59 -25.90 -8.34 -5.16
C ARG A 59 -25.17 -9.67 -4.97
N LEU A 60 -23.84 -9.68 -5.11
CA LEU A 60 -23.04 -10.82 -4.67
C LEU A 60 -23.26 -10.97 -3.16
N GLY A 61 -24.04 -11.98 -2.81
CA GLY A 61 -24.27 -12.38 -1.43
C GLY A 61 -22.94 -12.61 -0.72
N GLY A 62 -22.86 -12.16 0.52
CA GLY A 62 -21.70 -12.43 1.34
C GLY A 62 -21.65 -11.62 2.62
N LYS A 63 -22.64 -11.78 3.50
CA LYS A 63 -22.37 -11.60 4.95
C LYS A 63 -21.19 -12.50 5.39
N ASP A 64 -20.92 -13.54 4.61
CA ASP A 64 -19.82 -14.49 4.79
C ASP A 64 -18.45 -13.96 4.36
N ALA A 65 -18.37 -12.98 3.44
CA ALA A 65 -17.07 -12.40 3.04
C ALA A 65 -16.41 -11.63 4.20
N LYS A 66 -17.22 -10.92 5.02
CA LYS A 66 -16.74 -10.28 6.25
C LYS A 66 -16.44 -11.28 7.37
N MET A 67 -17.15 -12.42 7.42
CA MET A 67 -16.89 -13.47 8.41
C MET A 67 -15.61 -14.26 8.09
N LEU A 68 -15.26 -14.41 6.81
CA LEU A 68 -13.98 -15.02 6.43
C LEU A 68 -12.81 -14.07 6.71
N ALA A 69 -12.91 -12.79 6.35
CA ALA A 69 -11.84 -11.81 6.59
C ALA A 69 -11.50 -11.65 8.07
N LYS A 70 -12.50 -11.64 8.96
CA LYS A 70 -12.29 -11.47 10.40
C LYS A 70 -11.49 -12.60 11.06
N LYS A 71 -11.53 -13.82 10.50
CA LYS A 71 -10.76 -14.96 11.02
C LYS A 71 -9.26 -14.85 10.73
N PHE A 72 -8.86 -14.08 9.72
CA PHE A 72 -7.46 -13.90 9.36
C PHE A 72 -6.82 -12.66 10.01
N ASP A 73 -7.62 -11.69 10.45
CA ASP A 73 -7.11 -10.42 10.97
C ASP A 73 -6.71 -10.47 12.46
N ASP A 74 -7.42 -11.23 13.30
CA ASP A 74 -7.23 -11.18 14.76
C ASP A 74 -6.49 -12.41 15.35
N GLU A 75 -6.54 -13.58 14.70
CA GLU A 75 -6.05 -14.85 15.30
C GLU A 75 -4.65 -15.29 14.80
N ILE A 76 -4.16 -14.74 13.68
CA ILE A 76 -2.85 -15.11 13.08
C ILE A 76 -1.74 -14.11 13.43
N GLN A 77 -2.07 -12.97 14.05
CA GLN A 77 -1.06 -12.09 14.62
C GLN A 77 -0.61 -12.65 15.96
N GLY A 78 0.36 -13.56 15.95
CA GLY A 78 1.19 -13.82 17.13
C GLY A 78 1.79 -12.51 17.66
N GLU A 79 2.46 -12.55 18.82
CA GLU A 79 3.09 -11.36 19.40
C GLU A 79 3.89 -10.60 18.33
N ARG A 80 3.49 -9.35 18.08
CA ARG A 80 4.12 -8.51 17.07
C ARG A 80 5.59 -8.34 17.45
N TYR A 81 6.48 -8.69 16.52
CA TYR A 81 7.90 -8.43 16.71
C TYR A 81 8.11 -6.95 17.01
N THR A 82 8.65 -6.68 18.20
CA THR A 82 9.07 -5.35 18.62
C THR A 82 10.59 -5.31 18.55
N TYR A 83 11.13 -4.38 17.76
CA TYR A 83 12.57 -4.22 17.65
C TYR A 83 13.17 -3.81 19.00
N GLU A 84 14.03 -4.66 19.54
CA GLU A 84 14.91 -4.30 20.66
C GLU A 84 16.31 -3.99 20.11
N PRO A 85 16.86 -2.78 20.37
CA PRO A 85 18.21 -2.45 19.95
C PRO A 85 19.23 -3.30 20.71
N ILE A 86 20.26 -3.74 19.99
CA ILE A 86 21.37 -4.50 20.57
C ILE A 86 22.10 -3.60 21.58
N LYS A 87 22.20 -4.07 22.84
CA LYS A 87 22.94 -3.40 23.90
C LYS A 87 24.32 -4.04 24.03
N MET A 88 25.34 -3.36 23.54
CA MET A 88 26.73 -3.75 23.73
C MET A 88 27.23 -3.15 25.05
N PRO A 89 27.79 -3.94 25.99
CA PRO A 89 28.45 -3.38 27.16
C PRO A 89 29.66 -2.56 26.71
N ASN A 90 29.86 -1.39 27.31
CA ASN A 90 31.02 -0.54 27.07
C ASN A 90 31.61 -0.16 28.43
N VAL A 91 32.81 -0.65 28.75
CA VAL A 91 33.53 -0.33 29.99
C VAL A 91 34.42 0.89 29.78
N GLY A 92 33.81 1.98 29.33
CA GLY A 92 34.49 3.21 29.00
C GLY A 92 33.51 4.38 28.82
N PRO A 93 34.02 5.58 28.52
CA PRO A 93 33.16 6.72 28.22
C PRO A 93 32.23 6.44 27.02
N PRO A 94 31.10 7.14 26.91
CA PRO A 94 30.23 7.00 25.74
C PRO A 94 30.94 7.51 24.48
N CYS A 95 30.90 6.71 23.41
CA CYS A 95 31.41 7.11 22.10
C CYS A 95 30.59 8.31 21.58
N PRO A 96 31.24 9.34 20.98
CA PRO A 96 30.53 10.47 20.40
C PRO A 96 29.59 10.04 19.26
N THR A 97 28.41 10.67 19.21
CA THR A 97 27.43 10.41 18.15
C THR A 97 27.86 11.01 16.80
N PRO A 98 27.36 10.50 15.66
CA PRO A 98 27.68 11.05 14.34
C PRO A 98 27.48 12.57 14.25
N ARG A 99 26.37 13.07 14.79
CA ARG A 99 26.06 14.51 14.85
C ARG A 99 27.09 15.30 15.69
N THR A 100 27.65 14.69 16.73
CA THR A 100 28.68 15.31 17.57
C THR A 100 30.02 15.35 16.85
N ILE A 101 30.36 14.28 16.12
CA ILE A 101 31.57 14.17 15.30
C ILE A 101 31.61 15.30 14.25
N GLU A 102 30.50 15.55 13.55
CA GLU A 102 30.37 16.63 12.57
C GLU A 102 30.49 18.01 13.22
N ARG A 103 29.71 18.28 14.28
CA ARG A 103 29.69 19.59 14.96
C ARG A 103 31.04 20.00 15.55
N LYS A 104 31.80 19.04 16.05
CA LYS A 104 33.10 19.26 16.69
C LYS A 104 34.28 19.08 15.72
N GLN A 105 34.01 18.98 14.41
CA GLN A 105 35.02 18.92 13.36
C GLN A 105 36.05 17.79 13.50
N TYR A 106 35.67 16.65 14.09
CA TYR A 106 36.54 15.47 14.18
C TYR A 106 37.03 14.97 12.80
N LEU A 107 36.26 15.26 11.75
CA LEU A 107 36.60 14.89 10.37
C LEU A 107 37.77 15.68 9.78
N GLN A 108 38.22 16.78 10.42
CA GLN A 108 39.33 17.59 9.91
C GLN A 108 40.64 16.79 9.78
N HIS A 109 40.81 15.77 10.62
CA HIS A 109 41.98 14.90 10.63
C HIS A 109 41.75 13.55 9.94
N VAL A 110 40.65 13.41 9.22
CA VAL A 110 40.28 12.17 8.52
C VAL A 110 40.25 12.44 7.01
N ARG A 111 40.78 11.49 6.24
CA ARG A 111 40.78 11.59 4.77
C ARG A 111 39.36 11.75 4.23
N VAL A 112 39.18 12.69 3.30
CA VAL A 112 37.92 12.89 2.58
C VAL A 112 37.67 11.73 1.61
N ALA A 113 36.44 11.22 1.59
CA ALA A 113 36.01 10.17 0.68
C ALA A 113 35.98 10.68 -0.77
N GLY A 114 36.52 9.87 -1.69
CA GLY A 114 36.46 10.14 -3.12
C GLY A 114 35.07 9.86 -3.72
N PRO A 115 34.80 10.33 -4.95
CA PRO A 115 33.48 10.19 -5.59
C PRO A 115 33.07 8.71 -5.80
N SER A 116 34.03 7.85 -6.18
CA SER A 116 33.77 6.41 -6.33
C SER A 116 33.48 5.72 -5.00
N GLU A 117 34.09 6.19 -3.90
CA GLU A 117 33.90 5.60 -2.57
C GLU A 117 32.53 5.98 -2.01
N LEU A 118 32.13 7.25 -2.19
CA LEU A 118 30.79 7.73 -1.86
C LEU A 118 29.71 6.94 -2.63
N ALA A 119 29.92 6.67 -3.93
CA ALA A 119 29.02 5.83 -4.72
C ALA A 119 28.93 4.38 -4.20
N GLY A 120 30.00 3.89 -3.56
CA GLY A 120 30.02 2.60 -2.85
C GLY A 120 29.44 2.64 -1.43
N GLY A 121 28.90 3.78 -0.99
CA GLY A 121 28.36 3.96 0.35
C GLY A 121 29.41 4.19 1.43
N PHE A 122 30.66 4.51 1.08
CA PHE A 122 31.70 4.86 2.04
C PHE A 122 31.66 6.36 2.38
N PHE A 123 31.52 6.67 3.67
CA PHE A 123 31.58 8.04 4.19
C PHE A 123 32.74 8.16 5.18
N SER A 124 33.50 9.27 5.12
CA SER A 124 34.63 9.55 6.04
C SER A 124 34.24 9.55 7.52
N ILE A 125 32.96 9.68 7.84
CA ILE A 125 32.45 9.59 9.21
C ILE A 125 32.59 8.18 9.81
N TYR A 126 32.50 7.12 8.99
CA TYR A 126 32.60 5.75 9.47
C TYR A 126 33.97 5.39 10.05
N PRO A 127 35.11 5.61 9.34
CA PRO A 127 36.42 5.33 9.94
C PRO A 127 36.68 6.22 11.15
N CYS A 128 36.20 7.46 11.16
CA CYS A 128 36.32 8.36 12.31
C CYS A 128 35.59 7.81 13.54
N GLN A 129 34.31 7.45 13.38
CA GLN A 129 33.49 6.89 14.44
C GLN A 129 34.06 5.55 14.93
N ARG A 130 34.54 4.70 14.01
CA ARG A 130 35.14 3.42 14.34
C ARG A 130 36.42 3.59 15.16
N ALA A 131 37.31 4.48 14.74
CA ALA A 131 38.54 4.78 15.48
C ALA A 131 38.25 5.32 16.88
N LEU A 132 37.27 6.22 17.01
CA LEU A 132 36.83 6.73 18.31
C LEU A 132 36.22 5.64 19.20
N GLN A 133 35.41 4.76 18.62
CA GLN A 133 34.83 3.63 19.35
C GLN A 133 35.93 2.72 19.91
N GLU A 134 36.92 2.33 19.09
CA GLU A 134 38.01 1.45 19.51
C GLU A 134 38.95 2.11 20.53
N ALA A 135 39.21 3.41 20.40
CA ALA A 135 40.07 4.13 21.35
C ALA A 135 39.43 4.31 22.74
N ILE A 136 38.10 4.27 22.83
CA ILE A 136 37.33 4.57 24.04
C ILE A 136 36.77 3.30 24.70
N MET A 137 36.45 2.29 23.89
CA MET A 137 35.91 1.02 24.37
C MET A 137 36.88 0.36 25.34
N ASP A 138 36.36 -0.04 26.50
CA ASP A 138 37.11 -0.74 27.54
C ASP A 138 38.30 0.05 28.12
N LEU A 139 38.34 1.38 27.94
CA LEU A 139 39.40 2.23 28.48
C LEU A 139 39.53 2.13 30.01
N THR A 140 38.44 1.82 30.71
CA THR A 140 38.41 1.66 32.18
C THR A 140 38.33 0.20 32.61
N PHE A 141 38.46 -0.73 31.68
CA PHE A 141 38.43 -2.15 31.99
C PHE A 141 39.72 -2.57 32.71
N ILE A 142 39.57 -3.10 33.92
CA ILE A 142 40.66 -3.70 34.68
C ILE A 142 40.41 -5.21 34.69
N PRO A 143 41.28 -6.02 34.07
CA PRO A 143 41.13 -7.48 34.12
C PRO A 143 41.31 -7.95 35.56
N ARG A 144 40.40 -8.81 36.04
CA ARG A 144 40.63 -9.53 37.30
C ARG A 144 41.78 -10.51 37.07
N THR A 145 42.92 -10.26 37.69
CA THR A 145 43.96 -11.29 37.84
C THR A 145 43.39 -12.38 38.72
N MET A 146 43.29 -13.60 38.18
CA MET A 146 42.92 -14.76 38.98
C MET A 146 44.01 -14.97 40.01
N GLU A 147 43.76 -14.65 41.27
CA GLU A 147 44.62 -15.08 42.37
C GLU A 147 44.50 -16.61 42.44
N SER A 148 45.56 -17.30 42.04
CA SER A 148 45.70 -18.73 42.22
C SER A 148 45.83 -19.01 43.72
N ASN A 149 44.77 -19.54 44.33
CA ASN A 149 44.82 -20.19 45.65
C ASN A 149 45.75 -21.41 45.64
#